data_AF-A0A7L1MYX6-F1
#
_entry.id   AF-A0A7L1MYX6-F1
#
_cell.length_a   1.000
_cell.length_b   1.000
_cell.length_c   1.000
_cell.angle_alpha   90.00
_cell.angle_beta   90.00
_cell.angle_gamma   90.00
#
_symmetry.space_group_name_H-M   'P 1'
#
loop_
_entity.id
_entity.type
_entity.pdbx_description
1 polymer ?
#
loop_
_entity_poly.entity_id
_entity_poly.type
_entity_poly.pdbx_seq_one_letter_code
_entity_poly.pdbx_strand_id
1 'polypeptide(L)'
;LLVGAPRDVEPANGTRTGSVYACPLSPSPRDCQRLDIELRREPDKAIIDDMWLGVTVASQRQPAGRVLACAHRYTKVLWSGSEDQRRMVGRCYVRGNDLRLDLADEWQTYHNEMCNANTDSDESGMCQMGASAGFAANTVYFGAPGAYNWQGPGGCKAGGWLGLAVGLGWGQAPGDLMLGVPGTNPAHGRRWAPGYSAAVGSGVLQQDAVTVVAGAPRYQHRGAVYLLSRSPQQSLRRSRLLPGPQVGSYFGSAVALADLNNDGWQDLVVGAPYYFQRKQEVGGAVYIYMNEAGVFQPEPSLVLTGPSSSAFGFAVASAGDLNQDGFQDVAVGAPFEGPGKVYIYHSSAQGLLPRPRQVL
;
A
#
# COMPACT_ATOMS: atom_id res chain seq x y z
N LEU A 1 5.61 -19.50 -0.41
CA LEU A 1 4.54 -18.54 -0.02
C LEU A 1 5.00 -17.78 1.21
N LEU A 2 4.75 -16.47 1.27
CA LEU A 2 5.01 -15.66 2.46
C LEU A 2 3.67 -15.20 3.04
N VAL A 3 3.49 -15.34 4.35
CA VAL A 3 2.23 -15.02 5.04
C VAL A 3 2.52 -14.13 6.23
N GLY A 4 1.84 -12.99 6.31
CA GLY A 4 1.90 -12.11 7.47
C GLY A 4 0.93 -12.55 8.57
N ALA A 5 1.40 -12.59 9.81
CA ALA A 5 0.60 -12.89 10.99
C ALA A 5 0.73 -11.73 12.00
N PRO A 6 0.07 -10.58 11.76
CA PRO A 6 0.24 -9.34 12.55
C PRO A 6 -0.14 -9.43 14.02
N ARG A 7 -0.79 -10.52 14.43
CA ARG A 7 -1.27 -10.73 15.81
C ARG A 7 -0.62 -11.93 16.49
N ASP A 8 0.38 -12.52 15.85
CA ASP A 8 1.14 -13.65 16.38
C ASP A 8 1.95 -13.27 17.61
N VAL A 9 2.22 -14.27 18.45
CA VAL A 9 2.94 -14.12 19.72
C VAL A 9 4.33 -14.72 19.57
N GLU A 10 5.35 -13.95 19.96
CA GLU A 10 6.74 -14.39 19.94
C GLU A 10 6.96 -15.55 20.92
N PRO A 11 7.36 -16.75 20.46
CA PRO A 11 7.51 -17.92 21.33
C PRO A 11 8.54 -17.73 22.45
N ALA A 12 9.60 -16.96 22.21
CA ALA A 12 10.68 -16.82 23.18
C ALA A 12 10.33 -15.97 24.41
N ASN A 13 9.44 -14.97 24.26
CA ASN A 13 9.17 -14.00 25.32
C ASN A 13 7.68 -13.67 25.56
N GLY A 14 6.77 -14.26 24.78
CA GLY A 14 5.32 -14.09 24.93
C GLY A 14 4.77 -12.74 24.51
N THR A 15 5.58 -11.86 23.91
CA THR A 15 5.13 -10.53 23.44
C THR A 15 4.40 -10.65 22.10
N ARG A 16 3.35 -9.85 21.89
CA ARG A 16 2.52 -9.93 20.69
C ARG A 16 3.03 -8.97 19.62
N THR A 17 4.18 -9.29 19.05
CA THR A 17 4.82 -8.44 18.03
C THR A 17 4.17 -8.58 16.66
N GLY A 18 3.54 -9.73 16.38
CA GLY A 18 3.29 -10.22 15.04
C GLY A 18 4.54 -10.85 14.42
N SER A 19 4.36 -11.55 13.30
CA SER A 19 5.42 -12.28 12.61
C SER A 19 5.12 -12.43 11.11
N VAL A 20 6.09 -12.98 10.38
CA VAL A 20 5.93 -13.42 8.99
C VAL A 20 6.37 -14.88 8.91
N TYR A 21 5.64 -15.68 8.15
CA TYR A 21 5.92 -17.08 7.91
C TYR A 21 6.30 -17.32 6.45
N ALA A 22 7.32 -18.14 6.24
CA ALA A 22 7.71 -18.68 4.95
C ALA A 22 7.21 -20.12 4.86
N CYS A 23 6.22 -20.35 4.01
CA CYS A 23 5.64 -21.66 3.76
C CYS A 23 6.15 -22.20 2.43
N PRO A 24 6.84 -23.35 2.42
CA PRO A 24 7.14 -24.08 1.19
C PRO A 24 5.85 -24.39 0.42
N LEU A 25 5.94 -24.50 -0.92
CA LEU A 25 4.81 -24.99 -1.72
C LEU A 25 4.79 -26.51 -1.67
N SER A 26 4.49 -27.06 -0.51
CA SER A 26 4.40 -28.50 -0.26
C SER A 26 2.98 -28.88 0.15
N PRO A 27 2.60 -30.17 0.05
CA PRO A 27 1.32 -30.66 0.53
C PRO A 27 1.21 -30.69 2.06
N SER A 28 2.31 -30.45 2.80
CA SER A 28 2.30 -30.46 4.25
C SER A 28 1.68 -29.17 4.80
N PRO A 29 0.63 -29.25 5.65
CA PRO A 29 -0.01 -28.05 6.20
C PRO A 29 0.77 -27.41 7.37
N ARG A 30 1.93 -27.97 7.76
CA ARG A 30 2.67 -27.59 8.99
C ARG A 30 4.15 -27.29 8.78
N ASP A 31 4.57 -27.09 7.55
CA ASP A 31 5.97 -26.81 7.20
C ASP A 31 6.29 -25.31 7.08
N CYS A 32 5.34 -24.43 7.39
CA CYS A 32 5.57 -22.99 7.50
C CYS A 32 6.57 -22.67 8.61
N GLN A 33 7.65 -21.97 8.25
CA GLN A 33 8.68 -21.54 9.18
C GLN A 33 8.51 -20.07 9.51
N ARG A 34 8.54 -19.74 10.79
CA ARG A 34 8.56 -18.35 11.25
C ARG A 34 9.86 -17.70 10.81
N LEU A 35 9.77 -16.56 10.15
CA LEU A 35 10.92 -15.78 9.72
C LEU A 35 11.64 -15.19 10.92
N ASP A 36 12.97 -15.30 10.94
CA ASP A 36 13.79 -14.71 12.00
C ASP A 36 13.98 -13.21 11.74
N ILE A 37 13.23 -12.42 12.52
CA ILE A 37 13.35 -10.96 12.55
C ILE A 37 13.78 -10.62 13.96
N GLU A 38 15.06 -10.27 14.13
CA GLU A 38 15.59 -9.84 15.41
C GLU A 38 14.90 -8.55 15.87
N LEU A 39 14.09 -8.67 16.93
CA LEU A 39 13.43 -7.55 17.59
C LEU A 39 14.10 -7.32 18.93
N ARG A 40 14.80 -6.19 19.06
CA ARG A 40 15.38 -5.79 20.35
C ARG A 40 14.31 -5.17 21.22
N ARG A 41 14.11 -5.75 22.41
CA ARG A 41 13.22 -5.19 23.43
C ARG A 41 13.98 -4.09 24.16
N GLU A 42 13.73 -2.85 23.77
CA GLU A 42 14.27 -1.66 24.41
C GLU A 42 13.09 -0.79 24.89
N PRO A 43 12.44 -1.12 26.03
CA PRO A 43 11.19 -0.47 26.47
C PRO A 43 11.31 1.05 26.60
N ASP A 44 12.49 1.54 26.99
CA ASP A 44 12.78 2.96 27.15
C ASP A 44 12.90 3.70 25.81
N LYS A 45 12.99 2.98 24.69
CA LYS A 45 13.15 3.57 23.34
C LYS A 45 12.05 3.16 22.37
N ALA A 46 11.46 1.98 22.53
CA ALA A 46 10.48 1.43 21.61
C ALA A 46 9.53 0.42 22.27
N ILE A 47 8.27 0.50 21.86
CA ILE A 47 7.23 -0.48 22.18
C ILE A 47 6.99 -1.32 20.91
N ILE A 48 7.29 -2.61 21.04
CA ILE A 48 7.11 -3.62 19.99
C ILE A 48 5.86 -4.48 20.20
N ASP A 49 5.19 -4.35 21.35
CA ASP A 49 3.94 -5.06 21.63
C ASP A 49 2.79 -4.47 20.81
N ASP A 50 1.97 -5.34 20.21
CA ASP A 50 0.90 -5.01 19.27
C ASP A 50 1.35 -4.10 18.09
N MET A 51 2.62 -4.21 17.66
CA MET A 51 3.15 -3.41 16.54
C MET A 51 2.64 -3.84 15.16
N TRP A 52 2.01 -5.02 15.09
CA TRP A 52 1.41 -5.61 13.88
C TRP A 52 2.44 -5.92 12.77
N LEU A 53 3.52 -6.59 13.14
CA LEU A 53 4.51 -7.08 12.17
C LEU A 53 3.88 -8.12 11.24
N GLY A 54 3.99 -7.89 9.93
CA GLY A 54 3.33 -8.71 8.92
C GLY A 54 1.97 -8.17 8.49
N VAL A 55 1.60 -6.94 8.87
CA VAL A 55 0.40 -6.28 8.30
C VAL A 55 0.52 -6.14 6.77
N THR A 56 1.74 -5.88 6.30
CA THR A 56 2.09 -5.79 4.89
C THR A 56 3.30 -6.68 4.67
N VAL A 57 3.20 -7.56 3.67
CA VAL A 57 4.29 -8.41 3.20
C VAL A 57 4.37 -8.28 1.68
N ALA A 58 5.55 -7.97 1.15
CA ALA A 58 5.78 -7.80 -0.27
C ALA A 58 7.09 -8.45 -0.72
N SER A 59 7.14 -8.88 -1.97
CA SER A 59 8.36 -9.40 -2.61
C SER A 59 8.65 -8.60 -3.88
N GLN A 60 9.92 -8.43 -4.21
CA GLN A 60 10.38 -7.68 -5.38
C GLN A 60 10.15 -8.43 -6.72
N ARG A 61 9.61 -9.66 -6.67
CA ARG A 61 9.23 -10.50 -7.83
C ARG A 61 10.33 -10.60 -8.91
N GLN A 62 11.60 -10.69 -8.50
CA GLN A 62 12.78 -10.85 -9.37
C GLN A 62 13.71 -11.93 -8.80
N PRO A 63 14.56 -12.59 -9.62
CA PRO A 63 15.43 -13.69 -9.17
C PRO A 63 16.41 -13.35 -8.04
N ALA A 64 16.90 -12.11 -7.99
CA ALA A 64 17.70 -11.56 -6.89
C ALA A 64 16.91 -10.56 -6.03
N GLY A 65 15.58 -10.76 -5.98
CA GLY A 65 14.66 -9.85 -5.32
C GLY A 65 14.73 -9.90 -3.80
N ARG A 66 14.22 -8.85 -3.18
CA ARG A 66 14.08 -8.74 -1.72
C ARG A 66 12.67 -9.03 -1.25
N VAL A 67 12.54 -9.25 0.05
CA VAL A 67 11.28 -9.39 0.76
C VAL A 67 11.15 -8.27 1.79
N LEU A 68 9.94 -7.76 1.96
CA LEU A 68 9.61 -6.71 2.90
C LEU A 68 8.48 -7.16 3.83
N ALA A 69 8.63 -6.85 5.12
CA ALA A 69 7.60 -7.02 6.13
C ALA A 69 7.47 -5.74 6.96
N CYS A 70 6.26 -5.23 7.15
CA CYS A 70 6.04 -3.99 7.90
C CYS A 70 5.22 -4.19 9.19
N ALA A 71 5.43 -3.26 10.12
CA ALA A 71 4.80 -3.14 11.43
C ALA A 71 4.34 -1.68 11.63
N HIS A 72 3.21 -1.31 11.03
CA HIS A 72 2.72 0.08 11.02
C HIS A 72 2.36 0.65 12.39
N ARG A 73 2.24 -0.18 13.44
CA ARG A 73 1.95 0.27 14.81
C ARG A 73 3.18 0.28 15.73
N TYR A 74 4.37 0.02 15.17
CA TYR A 74 5.63 0.19 15.90
C TYR A 74 5.73 1.60 16.48
N THR A 75 6.02 1.69 17.77
CA THR A 75 5.96 2.94 18.52
C THR A 75 7.31 3.25 19.13
N LYS A 76 7.87 4.42 18.82
CA LYS A 76 9.04 4.96 19.51
C LYS A 76 8.61 5.67 20.79
N VAL A 77 9.42 5.53 21.82
CA VAL A 77 9.26 6.19 23.11
C VAL A 77 10.34 7.26 23.22
N LEU A 78 9.91 8.50 23.45
CA LEU A 78 10.76 9.65 23.70
C LEU A 78 10.50 10.13 25.11
N TRP A 79 11.54 10.49 25.84
CA TRP A 79 11.41 10.96 27.21
C TRP A 79 11.58 12.47 27.25
N SER A 80 10.63 13.15 27.86
CA SER A 80 10.72 14.57 28.18
C SER A 80 10.60 14.71 29.70
N GLY A 81 11.74 14.71 30.39
CA GLY A 81 11.76 14.60 31.85
C GLY A 81 11.24 13.23 32.32
N SER A 82 10.13 13.24 33.05
CA SER A 82 9.46 12.03 33.58
C SER A 82 8.30 11.52 32.74
N GLU A 83 7.92 12.23 31.67
CA GLU A 83 6.81 11.85 30.80
C GLU A 83 7.30 11.09 29.57
N ASP A 84 6.66 9.95 29.28
CA ASP A 84 6.89 9.17 28.07
C ASP A 84 5.99 9.65 26.92
N GLN A 85 6.61 10.19 25.88
CA GLN A 85 5.94 10.60 24.66
C GLN A 85 6.01 9.45 23.64
N ARG A 86 4.84 8.95 23.24
CA ARG A 86 4.71 7.78 22.37
C ARG A 86 4.42 8.20 20.93
N ARG A 87 5.23 7.72 19.99
CA ARG A 87 5.19 8.09 18.57
C ARG A 87 5.02 6.86 17.70
N MET A 88 3.81 6.67 17.17
CA MET A 88 3.47 5.53 16.32
C MET A 88 3.94 5.76 14.88
N VAL A 89 5.26 5.68 14.71
CA VAL A 89 5.93 5.91 13.43
C VAL A 89 5.82 4.72 12.49
N GLY A 90 5.67 3.49 12.99
CA GLY A 90 5.76 2.29 12.15
C GLY A 90 7.20 1.97 11.74
N ARG A 91 7.43 0.73 11.31
CA ARG A 91 8.75 0.24 10.90
C ARG A 91 8.61 -0.89 9.89
N CYS A 92 9.57 -1.00 8.97
CA CYS A 92 9.61 -2.06 7.98
C CYS A 92 10.96 -2.79 7.99
N TYR A 93 10.95 -4.07 7.67
CA TYR A 93 12.11 -4.96 7.68
C TYR A 93 12.28 -5.55 6.30
N VAL A 94 13.45 -5.33 5.70
CA VAL A 94 13.83 -5.88 4.40
C VAL A 94 14.74 -7.09 4.62
N ARG A 95 14.57 -8.12 3.79
CA ARG A 95 15.40 -9.35 3.77
C ARG A 95 15.80 -9.69 2.33
N GLY A 96 16.91 -10.40 2.19
CA GLY A 96 17.35 -10.96 0.93
C GLY A 96 16.40 -12.05 0.40
N ASN A 97 16.69 -12.57 -0.79
CA ASN A 97 15.93 -13.67 -1.39
C ASN A 97 16.03 -14.98 -0.57
N ASP A 98 17.12 -15.14 0.18
CA ASP A 98 17.34 -16.24 1.12
C ASP A 98 16.61 -16.04 2.46
N LEU A 99 15.86 -14.95 2.60
CA LEU A 99 15.11 -14.54 3.78
C LEU A 99 15.99 -14.21 5.00
N ARG A 100 17.31 -14.06 4.82
CA ARG A 100 18.22 -13.72 5.92
C ARG A 100 18.55 -12.24 5.93
N LEU A 101 19.02 -11.79 7.09
CA LEU A 101 19.56 -10.44 7.26
C LEU A 101 21.00 -10.41 6.73
N ASP A 102 21.24 -9.56 5.74
CA ASP A 102 22.57 -9.23 5.27
C ASP A 102 22.90 -7.80 5.66
N LEU A 103 23.89 -7.63 6.55
CA LEU A 103 24.33 -6.32 7.02
C LEU A 103 25.10 -5.54 5.95
N ALA A 104 25.60 -6.21 4.90
CA ALA A 104 26.23 -5.55 3.76
C ALA A 104 25.18 -4.91 2.81
N ASP A 105 23.91 -5.29 2.92
CA ASP A 105 22.81 -4.71 2.13
C ASP A 105 22.24 -3.48 2.85
N GLU A 106 22.61 -2.28 2.40
CA GLU A 106 22.17 -1.00 2.98
C GLU A 106 20.64 -0.86 3.07
N TRP A 107 19.91 -1.54 2.17
CA TRP A 107 18.44 -1.59 2.17
C TRP A 107 17.86 -2.25 3.43
N GLN A 108 18.62 -3.13 4.08
CA GLN A 108 18.20 -3.84 5.28
C GLN A 108 18.56 -3.09 6.57
N THR A 109 19.55 -2.19 6.51
CA THR A 109 20.12 -1.51 7.68
C THR A 109 19.68 -0.06 7.84
N TYR A 110 19.66 0.74 6.77
CA TYR A 110 19.45 2.20 6.86
C TYR A 110 18.04 2.68 6.48
N HIS A 111 17.31 1.95 5.63
CA HIS A 111 16.05 2.44 5.04
C HIS A 111 14.76 2.02 5.76
N ASN A 112 14.87 1.58 7.02
CA ASN A 112 13.74 1.04 7.79
C ASN A 112 13.03 2.06 8.70
N GLU A 113 13.57 3.28 8.85
CA GLU A 113 13.07 4.31 9.76
C GLU A 113 13.01 5.67 9.06
N MET A 114 12.01 5.88 8.19
CA MET A 114 11.91 7.14 7.46
C MET A 114 11.12 8.24 8.19
N CYS A 115 10.25 7.88 9.13
CA CYS A 115 9.49 8.86 9.89
C CYS A 115 10.27 9.41 11.08
N ASN A 116 10.24 10.73 11.26
CA ASN A 116 10.94 11.40 12.34
C ASN A 116 10.10 11.37 13.62
N ALA A 117 10.47 10.47 14.54
CA ALA A 117 9.81 10.37 15.84
C ALA A 117 9.95 11.62 16.69
N ASN A 118 10.97 12.46 16.50
CA ASN A 118 11.14 13.70 17.28
C ASN A 118 10.06 14.75 16.97
N THR A 119 9.21 14.50 15.97
CA THR A 119 8.13 15.38 15.54
C THR A 119 6.79 14.90 16.09
N ASP A 120 5.77 15.76 16.09
CA ASP A 120 4.43 15.41 16.59
C ASP A 120 3.50 14.86 15.48
N SER A 121 2.22 14.69 15.79
CA SER A 121 1.17 14.31 14.85
C SER A 121 1.05 15.29 13.70
N ASP A 122 1.35 16.57 13.89
CA ASP A 122 1.28 17.57 12.81
C ASP A 122 2.36 17.37 11.74
N GLU A 123 3.37 16.54 12.00
CA GLU A 123 4.40 16.13 11.06
C GLU A 123 4.45 14.60 10.92
N SER A 124 5.56 13.92 11.21
CA SER A 124 5.73 12.49 10.91
C SER A 124 5.73 11.58 12.15
N GLY A 125 5.55 12.14 13.35
CA GLY A 125 5.59 11.39 14.61
C GLY A 125 4.51 10.31 14.75
N MET A 126 3.41 10.44 13.99
CA MET A 126 2.30 9.48 13.95
C MET A 126 2.07 8.90 12.56
N CYS A 127 3.12 8.80 11.74
CA CYS A 127 2.95 8.50 10.32
C CYS A 127 2.41 7.09 10.02
N GLN A 128 2.61 6.11 10.90
CA GLN A 128 2.23 4.71 10.71
C GLN A 128 2.77 4.10 9.40
N MET A 129 4.07 4.29 9.15
CA MET A 129 4.74 3.79 7.96
C MET A 129 4.60 2.27 7.83
N GLY A 130 4.30 1.81 6.62
CA GLY A 130 4.16 0.39 6.30
C GLY A 130 2.73 -0.14 6.41
N ALA A 131 1.74 0.75 6.56
CA ALA A 131 0.32 0.41 6.43
C ALA A 131 0.01 -0.13 5.02
N SER A 132 0.69 0.42 4.01
CA SER A 132 0.90 -0.23 2.72
C SER A 132 2.38 -0.11 2.37
N ALA A 133 2.92 -1.02 1.56
CA ALA A 133 4.30 -1.00 1.14
C ALA A 133 4.53 -2.03 0.03
N GLY A 134 5.60 -1.84 -0.72
CA GLY A 134 6.00 -2.81 -1.73
C GLY A 134 7.25 -2.38 -2.47
N PHE A 135 7.48 -3.06 -3.59
CA PHE A 135 8.62 -2.82 -4.46
C PHE A 135 8.15 -2.46 -5.88
N ALA A 136 8.94 -1.61 -6.53
CA ALA A 136 9.09 -1.61 -7.99
C ALA A 136 10.48 -2.18 -8.34
N ALA A 137 10.85 -2.20 -9.62
CA ALA A 137 12.09 -2.83 -10.09
C ALA A 137 13.33 -2.44 -9.27
N ASN A 138 13.55 -1.13 -9.05
CA ASN A 138 14.71 -0.59 -8.33
C ASN A 138 14.29 0.31 -7.17
N THR A 139 13.11 0.07 -6.60
CA THR A 139 12.47 1.02 -5.70
C THR A 139 11.71 0.31 -4.60
N VAL A 140 11.85 0.75 -3.35
CA VAL A 140 10.93 0.39 -2.27
C VAL A 140 10.01 1.56 -1.99
N TYR A 141 8.74 1.30 -1.70
CA TYR A 141 7.79 2.32 -1.31
C TYR A 141 7.05 1.96 -0.02
N PHE A 142 6.71 2.96 0.79
CA PHE A 142 5.99 2.78 2.05
C PHE A 142 4.88 3.80 2.23
N GLY A 143 3.64 3.35 2.34
CA GLY A 143 2.50 4.17 2.73
C GLY A 143 2.50 4.49 4.22
N ALA A 144 2.24 5.75 4.55
CA ALA A 144 2.24 6.32 5.89
C ALA A 144 1.03 7.25 6.08
N PRO A 145 -0.19 6.69 6.26
CA PRO A 145 -1.45 7.43 6.24
C PRO A 145 -1.64 8.40 7.41
N GLY A 146 -0.91 8.19 8.51
CA GLY A 146 -1.01 9.04 9.71
C GLY A 146 -0.13 10.29 9.67
N ALA A 147 0.66 10.46 8.60
CA ALA A 147 1.56 11.60 8.48
C ALA A 147 0.76 12.90 8.35
N TYR A 148 1.26 13.93 9.01
CA TYR A 148 0.76 15.29 9.06
C TYR A 148 -0.74 15.34 9.38
N ASN A 149 -1.04 14.92 10.61
CA ASN A 149 -2.35 14.93 11.26
C ASN A 149 -3.41 14.14 10.50
N TRP A 150 -3.03 13.02 9.87
CA TRP A 150 -3.93 12.21 9.03
C TRP A 150 -4.51 12.98 7.84
N GLN A 151 -3.99 14.18 7.60
CA GLN A 151 -4.34 15.04 6.50
C GLN A 151 -3.36 14.78 5.35
N GLY A 152 -2.18 14.24 5.62
CA GLY A 152 -1.04 14.74 4.86
C GLY A 152 -0.88 16.25 5.09
N PRO A 153 0.24 16.85 4.72
CA PRO A 153 0.64 18.18 5.18
C PRO A 153 -0.25 19.27 4.60
N GLY A 154 -1.21 19.65 5.43
CA GLY A 154 -1.84 20.96 5.39
C GLY A 154 -1.14 21.87 6.38
N GLY A 155 -0.22 22.70 5.87
CA GLY A 155 0.22 23.91 6.57
C GLY A 155 1.59 23.84 7.20
N CYS A 156 2.64 23.97 6.39
CA CYS A 156 3.80 24.82 6.70
C CYS A 156 4.71 24.87 5.45
N LYS A 157 5.14 26.08 5.07
CA LYS A 157 6.19 26.45 4.09
C LYS A 157 6.48 25.46 2.95
N ALA A 158 6.04 25.79 1.73
CA ALA A 158 6.59 25.32 0.45
C ALA A 158 7.19 23.90 0.44
N GLY A 159 6.34 22.86 0.44
CA GLY A 159 6.82 21.48 0.24
C GLY A 159 5.98 20.36 0.87
N GLY A 160 4.65 20.47 0.97
CA GLY A 160 3.84 19.48 1.69
C GLY A 160 3.96 18.05 1.13
N TRP A 161 4.45 17.12 1.99
CA TRP A 161 4.72 15.67 1.96
C TRP A 161 3.55 14.61 2.17
N LEU A 162 3.01 13.94 1.14
CA LEU A 162 2.45 12.58 1.16
C LEU A 162 3.31 11.59 1.98
N GLY A 163 2.69 10.78 2.83
CA GLY A 163 3.33 9.65 3.47
C GLY A 163 3.62 8.52 2.48
N LEU A 164 4.47 8.75 1.49
CA LEU A 164 5.09 7.72 0.68
C LEU A 164 6.60 7.94 0.68
N ALA A 165 7.31 7.10 1.42
CA ALA A 165 8.76 7.03 1.37
C ALA A 165 9.16 6.15 0.20
N VAL A 166 9.93 6.68 -0.75
CA VAL A 166 10.36 5.95 -1.95
C VAL A 166 11.89 5.86 -1.96
N GLY A 167 12.45 4.72 -1.55
CA GLY A 167 13.89 4.45 -1.62
C GLY A 167 14.26 4.04 -3.04
N LEU A 168 15.04 4.86 -3.75
CA LEU A 168 15.44 4.64 -5.15
C LEU A 168 16.92 4.22 -5.21
N GLY A 169 17.21 3.09 -5.86
CA GLY A 169 18.50 2.39 -5.72
C GLY A 169 19.78 3.03 -6.27
N TRP A 170 20.89 2.47 -5.75
CA TRP A 170 22.33 2.47 -6.12
C TRP A 170 23.05 3.75 -6.59
N GLY A 171 24.11 4.11 -5.86
CA GLY A 171 25.22 4.96 -6.34
C GLY A 171 25.02 6.47 -6.22
N GLN A 172 23.83 6.92 -5.85
CA GLN A 172 23.59 8.30 -5.44
C GLN A 172 23.27 8.28 -3.96
N ALA A 173 23.86 9.20 -3.20
CA ALA A 173 23.50 9.42 -1.80
C ALA A 173 21.97 9.35 -1.70
N PRO A 174 21.40 8.45 -0.88
CA PRO A 174 19.97 8.23 -0.85
C PRO A 174 19.30 9.55 -0.50
N GLY A 175 18.70 10.19 -1.50
CA GLY A 175 17.77 11.27 -1.26
C GLY A 175 16.52 10.60 -0.72
N ASP A 176 16.33 10.63 0.59
CA ASP A 176 15.08 10.24 1.24
C ASP A 176 13.98 11.15 0.70
N LEU A 177 13.36 10.71 -0.39
CA LEU A 177 12.28 11.45 -0.99
C LEU A 177 11.00 11.02 -0.28
N MET A 178 10.75 11.68 0.86
CA MET A 178 9.38 11.91 1.29
C MET A 178 8.70 12.68 0.18
N LEU A 179 7.54 12.22 -0.24
CA LEU A 179 6.83 12.79 -1.37
C LEU A 179 5.79 13.72 -0.88
N GLY A 180 5.34 14.73 -1.63
CA GLY A 180 4.00 15.19 -1.34
C GLY A 180 3.25 16.11 -2.23
N VAL A 181 1.97 16.15 -1.89
CA VAL A 181 0.92 16.80 -2.65
C VAL A 181 0.58 18.10 -1.96
N PRO A 182 0.82 19.25 -2.60
CA PRO A 182 0.36 20.53 -2.07
C PRO A 182 -1.17 20.51 -1.92
N GLY A 183 -1.64 20.59 -0.68
CA GLY A 183 -3.02 20.94 -0.38
C GLY A 183 -3.20 22.43 -0.63
N THR A 184 -4.01 22.80 -1.63
CA THR A 184 -4.46 24.18 -1.76
C THR A 184 -5.49 24.47 -0.67
N ASN A 185 -5.15 25.41 0.21
CA ASN A 185 -6.02 26.12 1.15
C ASN A 185 -6.13 25.54 2.59
N PRO A 186 -5.62 26.23 3.62
CA PRO A 186 -5.76 25.85 5.03
C PRO A 186 -7.18 26.02 5.59
N ALA A 187 -8.14 26.55 4.82
CA ALA A 187 -9.47 26.90 5.33
C ALA A 187 -10.45 25.73 5.53
N HIS A 188 -10.12 24.50 5.15
CA HIS A 188 -11.03 23.36 5.32
C HIS A 188 -10.32 22.13 5.89
N GLY A 189 -10.46 21.92 7.20
CA GLY A 189 -9.96 20.77 7.98
C GLY A 189 -10.51 19.41 7.51
N ARG A 190 -10.05 18.95 6.35
CA ARG A 190 -10.42 17.65 5.78
C ARG A 190 -9.25 16.69 6.02
N ARG A 191 -9.53 15.51 6.55
CA ARG A 191 -8.55 14.43 6.77
C ARG A 191 -8.44 13.62 5.48
N TRP A 192 -7.24 13.54 4.89
CA TRP A 192 -7.04 13.01 3.55
C TRP A 192 -6.38 11.62 3.54
N ALA A 193 -5.78 11.17 4.66
CA ALA A 193 -5.14 9.85 4.88
C ALA A 193 -4.59 9.13 3.62
N PRO A 194 -3.72 9.79 2.82
CA PRO A 194 -3.19 9.19 1.62
C PRO A 194 -2.06 8.19 1.94
N GLY A 195 -1.89 7.14 1.13
CA GLY A 195 -0.94 6.06 1.40
C GLY A 195 -1.54 4.92 2.24
N TYR A 196 -2.87 4.89 2.38
CA TYR A 196 -3.59 3.74 2.94
C TYR A 196 -3.38 2.50 2.06
N SER A 197 -3.46 2.68 0.75
CA SER A 197 -2.99 1.72 -0.25
C SER A 197 -2.02 2.42 -1.20
N ALA A 198 -1.11 1.66 -1.79
CA ALA A 198 -0.15 2.19 -2.74
C ALA A 198 0.24 1.11 -3.76
N ALA A 199 0.49 1.54 -4.99
CA ALA A 199 1.10 0.76 -6.05
C ALA A 199 2.09 1.66 -6.81
N VAL A 200 3.17 1.06 -7.34
CA VAL A 200 4.20 1.80 -8.06
C VAL A 200 4.56 1.02 -9.32
N GLY A 201 4.59 1.70 -10.45
CA GLY A 201 4.88 1.11 -11.75
C GLY A 201 5.32 2.14 -12.79
N SER A 202 6.05 1.68 -13.80
CA SER A 202 6.27 2.42 -15.05
C SER A 202 5.08 2.22 -16.00
N GLY A 203 4.98 3.01 -17.07
CA GLY A 203 3.89 2.87 -18.04
C GLY A 203 2.51 3.30 -17.51
N VAL A 204 2.45 4.14 -16.48
CA VAL A 204 1.16 4.64 -15.94
C VAL A 204 0.85 6.04 -16.47
N LEU A 205 1.72 7.03 -16.24
CA LEU A 205 1.57 8.39 -16.80
C LEU A 205 2.58 8.68 -17.91
N GLN A 206 3.72 7.99 -17.85
CA GLN A 206 4.82 8.05 -18.80
C GLN A 206 5.42 6.64 -18.88
N GLN A 207 5.91 6.23 -20.05
CA GLN A 207 6.45 4.88 -20.25
C GLN A 207 7.69 4.63 -19.40
N ASP A 208 8.68 5.53 -19.48
CA ASP A 208 9.99 5.32 -18.84
C ASP A 208 10.07 5.84 -17.40
N ALA A 209 9.05 6.58 -16.93
CA ALA A 209 9.06 7.17 -15.60
C ALA A 209 8.17 6.40 -14.62
N VAL A 210 8.73 6.15 -13.44
CA VAL A 210 7.99 5.56 -12.32
C VAL A 210 6.87 6.50 -11.89
N THR A 211 5.66 5.96 -11.86
CA THR A 211 4.48 6.60 -11.29
C THR A 211 4.11 5.92 -9.99
N VAL A 212 3.82 6.75 -9.01
CA VAL A 212 3.26 6.35 -7.74
C VAL A 212 1.74 6.53 -7.80
N VAL A 213 1.01 5.48 -7.47
CA VAL A 213 -0.43 5.48 -7.25
C VAL A 213 -0.70 5.31 -5.77
N ALA A 214 -1.35 6.30 -5.15
CA ALA A 214 -1.64 6.29 -3.72
C ALA A 214 -3.14 6.47 -3.47
N GLY A 215 -3.72 5.53 -2.73
CA GLY A 215 -5.10 5.57 -2.29
C GLY A 215 -5.30 6.43 -1.05
N ALA A 216 -6.39 7.19 -1.05
CA ALA A 216 -6.77 8.14 -0.01
C ALA A 216 -8.27 8.00 0.35
N PRO A 217 -8.66 6.93 1.06
CA PRO A 217 -10.07 6.56 1.25
C PRO A 217 -10.92 7.58 2.00
N ARG A 218 -10.28 8.52 2.72
CA ARG A 218 -10.96 9.55 3.51
C ARG A 218 -11.08 10.89 2.79
N TYR A 219 -10.48 11.04 1.61
CA TYR A 219 -10.54 12.26 0.81
C TYR A 219 -11.98 12.73 0.62
N GLN A 220 -12.30 13.92 1.15
CA GLN A 220 -13.64 14.52 1.10
C GLN A 220 -14.79 13.57 1.51
N HIS A 221 -14.51 12.61 2.39
CA HIS A 221 -15.43 11.54 2.78
C HIS A 221 -15.91 10.64 1.64
N ARG A 222 -15.41 10.78 0.41
CA ARG A 222 -15.74 9.93 -0.73
C ARG A 222 -14.61 8.94 -1.06
N GLY A 223 -13.38 9.31 -0.75
CA GLY A 223 -12.19 8.61 -1.18
C GLY A 223 -11.62 9.20 -2.47
N ALA A 224 -10.35 8.92 -2.74
CA ALA A 224 -9.67 9.31 -3.97
C ALA A 224 -8.44 8.45 -4.24
N VAL A 225 -7.93 8.53 -5.46
CA VAL A 225 -6.62 7.99 -5.86
C VAL A 225 -5.77 9.10 -6.45
N TYR A 226 -4.54 9.22 -5.97
CA TYR A 226 -3.54 10.16 -6.44
C TYR A 226 -2.57 9.46 -7.37
N LEU A 227 -2.27 10.09 -8.52
CA LEU A 227 -1.21 9.66 -9.42
C LEU A 227 -0.11 10.71 -9.45
N LEU A 228 1.12 10.27 -9.18
CA LEU A 228 2.25 11.15 -8.93
C LEU A 228 3.41 10.71 -9.83
N SER A 229 3.90 11.63 -10.65
CA SER A 229 5.01 11.38 -11.58
C SER A 229 6.26 12.14 -11.13
N ARG A 230 7.43 11.55 -11.37
CA ARG A 230 8.74 12.10 -11.00
C ARG A 230 9.20 13.11 -12.03
N SER A 231 9.37 14.36 -11.58
CA SER A 231 10.10 15.34 -12.39
C SER A 231 11.61 15.04 -12.37
N PRO A 232 12.35 15.40 -13.43
CA PRO A 232 13.81 15.31 -13.47
C PRO A 232 14.50 16.03 -12.30
N GLN A 233 13.85 17.02 -11.69
CA GLN A 233 14.31 17.76 -10.52
C GLN A 233 13.99 17.05 -9.19
N GLN A 234 13.80 15.73 -9.21
CA GLN A 234 13.58 14.87 -8.03
C GLN A 234 12.35 15.21 -7.17
N SER A 235 11.44 16.08 -7.62
CA SER A 235 10.13 16.27 -6.97
C SER A 235 9.06 15.47 -7.70
N LEU A 236 8.26 14.66 -6.99
CA LEU A 236 7.02 14.15 -7.60
C LEU A 236 6.01 15.30 -7.63
N ARG A 237 5.49 15.60 -8.81
CA ARG A 237 4.37 16.54 -8.94
C ARG A 237 3.07 15.75 -8.96
N ARG A 238 2.04 16.26 -8.28
CA ARG A 238 0.67 15.77 -8.47
C ARG A 238 0.32 15.96 -9.95
N SER A 239 0.22 14.84 -10.65
CA SER A 239 -0.14 14.85 -12.06
C SER A 239 -1.66 14.81 -12.20
N ARG A 240 -2.33 13.93 -11.45
CA ARG A 240 -3.76 13.63 -11.54
C ARG A 240 -4.33 13.18 -10.20
N LEU A 241 -5.64 13.40 -10.05
CA LEU A 241 -6.46 12.98 -8.91
C LEU A 241 -7.76 12.40 -9.46
N LEU A 242 -8.11 11.19 -9.05
CA LEU A 242 -9.36 10.54 -9.36
C LEU A 242 -10.23 10.52 -8.09
N PRO A 243 -11.27 11.38 -7.99
CA PRO A 243 -12.14 11.40 -6.82
C PRO A 243 -13.15 10.25 -6.87
N GLY A 244 -13.43 9.63 -5.72
CA GLY A 244 -14.46 8.63 -5.59
C GLY A 244 -15.87 9.23 -5.75
N PRO A 245 -16.82 8.51 -6.36
CA PRO A 245 -18.14 9.06 -6.67
C PRO A 245 -19.08 9.11 -5.46
N GLN A 246 -18.96 8.18 -4.51
CA GLN A 246 -19.92 8.01 -3.41
C GLN A 246 -19.30 8.28 -2.03
N VAL A 247 -20.02 9.06 -1.20
CA VAL A 247 -19.65 9.33 0.21
C VAL A 247 -19.68 8.04 1.01
N GLY A 248 -18.65 7.81 1.83
CA GLY A 248 -18.52 6.64 2.69
C GLY A 248 -18.04 5.38 1.97
N SER A 249 -17.87 5.41 0.65
CA SER A 249 -17.52 4.22 -0.14
C SER A 249 -16.10 3.69 0.09
N TYR A 250 -15.24 4.53 0.67
CA TYR A 250 -13.84 4.20 0.97
C TYR A 250 -13.03 3.90 -0.30
N PHE A 251 -13.35 4.62 -1.39
CA PHE A 251 -12.67 4.55 -2.67
C PHE A 251 -11.17 4.84 -2.55
N GLY A 252 -10.33 3.96 -3.11
CA GLY A 252 -8.88 4.03 -2.96
C GLY A 252 -8.35 3.25 -1.75
N SER A 253 -9.14 2.35 -1.17
CA SER A 253 -8.69 1.50 -0.06
C SER A 253 -7.85 0.31 -0.49
N ALA A 254 -8.01 -0.11 -1.74
CA ALA A 254 -7.11 -1.02 -2.43
C ALA A 254 -6.89 -0.49 -3.85
N VAL A 255 -5.66 -0.61 -4.35
CA VAL A 255 -5.29 -0.22 -5.72
C VAL A 255 -4.42 -1.31 -6.33
N ALA A 256 -4.60 -1.56 -7.63
CA ALA A 256 -3.73 -2.43 -8.41
C ALA A 256 -3.47 -1.81 -9.79
N LEU A 257 -2.28 -2.10 -10.32
CA LEU A 257 -1.89 -1.78 -11.68
C LEU A 257 -1.79 -3.08 -12.47
N ALA A 258 -2.38 -3.10 -13.68
CA ALA A 258 -2.31 -4.21 -14.61
C ALA A 258 -2.51 -3.68 -16.03
N ASP A 259 -1.82 -4.26 -17.01
CA ASP A 259 -2.06 -3.98 -18.43
C ASP A 259 -3.17 -4.91 -18.94
N LEU A 260 -4.41 -4.44 -18.93
CA LEU A 260 -5.60 -5.26 -19.14
C LEU A 260 -5.91 -5.45 -20.63
N ASN A 261 -5.48 -4.51 -21.48
CA ASN A 261 -5.66 -4.55 -22.93
C ASN A 261 -4.37 -4.88 -23.71
N ASN A 262 -3.26 -5.13 -23.01
CA ASN A 262 -1.95 -5.47 -23.57
C ASN A 262 -1.42 -4.41 -24.54
N ASP A 263 -1.57 -3.12 -24.18
CA ASP A 263 -1.11 -1.99 -24.99
C ASP A 263 0.24 -1.40 -24.49
N GLY A 264 0.81 -2.00 -23.45
CA GLY A 264 2.07 -1.57 -22.82
C GLY A 264 1.88 -0.49 -21.77
N TRP A 265 0.66 -0.02 -21.53
CA TRP A 265 0.31 0.89 -20.45
C TRP A 265 -0.39 0.16 -19.31
N GLN A 266 -0.10 0.59 -18.09
CA GLN A 266 -0.74 0.05 -16.90
C GLN A 266 -2.08 0.75 -16.69
N ASP A 267 -3.15 -0.04 -16.68
CA ASP A 267 -4.47 0.37 -16.26
C ASP A 267 -4.59 0.36 -14.74
N LEU A 268 -5.60 1.07 -14.24
CA LEU A 268 -5.80 1.26 -12.80
C LEU A 268 -7.09 0.60 -12.34
N VAL A 269 -6.96 -0.27 -11.33
CA VAL A 269 -8.07 -0.92 -10.63
C VAL A 269 -8.17 -0.36 -9.21
N VAL A 270 -9.34 0.14 -8.82
CA VAL A 270 -9.57 0.80 -7.52
C VAL A 270 -10.73 0.18 -6.76
N GLY A 271 -10.46 -0.25 -5.53
CA GLY A 271 -11.46 -0.78 -4.61
C GLY A 271 -12.22 0.29 -3.83
N ALA A 272 -13.52 0.08 -3.65
CA ALA A 272 -14.43 0.84 -2.79
C ALA A 272 -15.36 -0.13 -2.03
N PRO A 273 -14.84 -0.86 -1.02
CA PRO A 273 -15.55 -1.97 -0.37
C PRO A 273 -16.80 -1.55 0.38
N TYR A 274 -16.94 -0.28 0.74
CA TYR A 274 -18.12 0.24 1.43
C TYR A 274 -19.08 0.99 0.48
N TYR A 275 -18.86 0.88 -0.83
CA TYR A 275 -19.86 1.30 -1.80
C TYR A 275 -21.17 0.55 -1.54
N PHE A 276 -22.29 1.25 -1.63
CA PHE A 276 -23.59 0.66 -1.35
C PHE A 276 -24.68 1.28 -2.23
N GLN A 277 -25.59 0.45 -2.71
CA GLN A 277 -26.80 0.91 -3.39
C GLN A 277 -28.02 0.13 -2.90
N ARG A 278 -28.80 0.78 -2.02
CA ARG A 278 -29.92 0.15 -1.30
C ARG A 278 -30.94 -0.54 -2.19
N LYS A 279 -31.30 0.07 -3.32
CA LYS A 279 -32.36 -0.45 -4.21
C LYS A 279 -31.92 -1.67 -5.03
N GLN A 280 -30.62 -1.87 -5.20
CA GLN A 280 -30.07 -2.94 -6.03
C GLN A 280 -29.40 -4.04 -5.19
N GLU A 281 -29.48 -3.95 -3.85
CA GLU A 281 -28.82 -4.86 -2.92
C GLU A 281 -27.33 -5.06 -3.24
N VAL A 282 -26.65 -3.96 -3.60
CA VAL A 282 -25.22 -3.93 -3.93
C VAL A 282 -24.39 -3.56 -2.69
N GLY A 283 -23.29 -4.28 -2.48
CA GLY A 283 -22.30 -4.03 -1.45
C GLY A 283 -20.88 -4.17 -2.01
N GLY A 284 -20.11 -3.10 -1.92
CA GLY A 284 -18.77 -3.01 -2.49
C GLY A 284 -18.76 -2.77 -4.00
N ALA A 285 -17.69 -2.13 -4.46
CA ALA A 285 -17.46 -1.85 -5.87
C ALA A 285 -15.96 -1.85 -6.21
N VAL A 286 -15.66 -2.14 -7.47
CA VAL A 286 -14.33 -1.96 -8.07
C VAL A 286 -14.49 -1.11 -9.32
N TYR A 287 -13.64 -0.10 -9.44
CA TYR A 287 -13.61 0.86 -10.55
C TYR A 287 -12.38 0.59 -11.40
N ILE A 288 -12.58 0.46 -12.70
CA ILE A 288 -11.53 0.22 -13.69
C ILE A 288 -11.37 1.50 -14.50
N TYR A 289 -10.16 2.01 -14.54
CA TYR A 289 -9.77 3.14 -15.38
C TYR A 289 -8.75 2.63 -16.41
N MET A 290 -9.20 2.48 -17.65
CA MET A 290 -8.30 2.16 -18.75
C MET A 290 -7.41 3.36 -19.05
N ASN A 291 -6.16 3.07 -19.38
CA ASN A 291 -5.15 4.05 -19.66
C ASN A 291 -5.09 4.36 -21.17
N GLU A 292 -5.28 5.62 -21.54
CA GLU A 292 -5.20 6.09 -22.93
C GLU A 292 -3.82 6.71 -23.16
N ALA A 293 -2.78 5.88 -23.17
CA ALA A 293 -1.39 6.28 -23.40
C ALA A 293 -0.85 7.36 -22.42
N GLY A 294 -1.06 7.15 -21.13
CA GLY A 294 -0.65 8.03 -20.05
C GLY A 294 -1.76 8.96 -19.53
N VAL A 295 -2.97 8.83 -20.08
CA VAL A 295 -4.13 9.66 -19.75
C VAL A 295 -5.25 8.80 -19.18
N PHE A 296 -5.76 9.17 -18.01
CA PHE A 296 -6.94 8.57 -17.41
C PHE A 296 -8.13 9.52 -17.55
N GLN A 297 -9.25 8.99 -18.04
CA GLN A 297 -10.51 9.71 -18.07
C GLN A 297 -11.04 9.93 -16.64
N PRO A 298 -11.79 11.02 -16.38
CA PRO A 298 -12.38 11.26 -15.06
C PRO A 298 -13.37 10.18 -14.63
N GLU A 299 -14.11 9.63 -15.60
CA GLU A 299 -15.06 8.55 -15.39
C GLU A 299 -14.39 7.19 -15.58
N PRO A 300 -14.78 6.18 -14.79
CA PRO A 300 -14.28 4.82 -14.94
C PRO A 300 -14.78 4.20 -16.25
N SER A 301 -13.92 3.43 -16.90
CA SER A 301 -14.27 2.64 -18.09
C SER A 301 -15.25 1.51 -17.75
N LEU A 302 -15.15 0.96 -16.55
CA LEU A 302 -16.04 -0.09 -16.03
C LEU A 302 -16.19 0.02 -14.52
N VAL A 303 -17.38 -0.27 -14.02
CA VAL A 303 -17.67 -0.40 -12.59
C VAL A 303 -18.23 -1.79 -12.32
N LEU A 304 -17.51 -2.56 -11.52
CA LEU A 304 -17.95 -3.86 -11.02
C LEU A 304 -18.56 -3.67 -9.63
N THR A 305 -19.62 -4.42 -9.35
CA THR A 305 -20.34 -4.36 -8.07
C THR A 305 -20.54 -5.75 -7.51
N GLY A 306 -20.49 -5.86 -6.19
CA GLY A 306 -20.70 -7.13 -5.49
C GLY A 306 -22.05 -7.19 -4.77
N PRO A 307 -22.41 -8.37 -4.24
CA PRO A 307 -23.61 -8.55 -3.43
C PRO A 307 -23.60 -7.69 -2.17
N SER A 308 -24.79 -7.40 -1.63
CA SER A 308 -24.93 -6.65 -0.38
C SER A 308 -24.08 -7.24 0.74
N SER A 309 -23.45 -6.37 1.52
CA SER A 309 -22.62 -6.75 2.69
C SER A 309 -21.42 -7.65 2.39
N SER A 310 -21.05 -7.86 1.12
CA SER A 310 -19.90 -8.67 0.72
C SER A 310 -18.54 -7.99 0.94
N ALA A 311 -18.55 -6.66 1.00
CA ALA A 311 -17.37 -5.80 0.87
C ALA A 311 -16.53 -6.10 -0.39
N PHE A 312 -17.19 -6.40 -1.50
CA PHE A 312 -16.52 -6.58 -2.78
C PHE A 312 -15.59 -5.40 -3.12
N GLY A 313 -14.35 -5.71 -3.51
CA GLY A 313 -13.31 -4.69 -3.71
C GLY A 313 -12.51 -4.36 -2.46
N PHE A 314 -12.63 -5.14 -1.38
CA PHE A 314 -11.80 -4.98 -0.17
C PHE A 314 -10.33 -5.24 -0.45
N ALA A 315 -10.04 -6.20 -1.34
CA ALA A 315 -8.72 -6.45 -1.88
C ALA A 315 -8.83 -6.58 -3.40
N VAL A 316 -7.86 -6.00 -4.11
CA VAL A 316 -7.71 -6.14 -5.56
C VAL A 316 -6.27 -6.51 -5.86
N ALA A 317 -6.05 -7.40 -6.83
CA ALA A 317 -4.71 -7.81 -7.23
C ALA A 317 -4.65 -8.03 -8.75
N SER A 318 -3.53 -7.61 -9.35
CA SER A 318 -3.12 -8.12 -10.66
C SER A 318 -2.72 -9.59 -10.49
N ALA A 319 -3.46 -10.48 -11.15
CA ALA A 319 -3.25 -11.92 -11.08
C ALA A 319 -2.28 -12.42 -12.16
N GLY A 320 -1.80 -11.52 -13.04
CA GLY A 320 -1.08 -11.88 -14.25
C GLY A 320 -2.02 -12.52 -15.27
N ASP A 321 -1.47 -13.07 -16.34
CA ASP A 321 -2.22 -13.78 -17.37
C ASP A 321 -2.48 -15.23 -16.92
N LEU A 322 -3.66 -15.48 -16.33
CA LEU A 322 -3.96 -16.77 -15.70
C LEU A 322 -4.33 -17.84 -16.73
N ASN A 323 -4.92 -17.44 -17.86
CA ASN A 323 -5.36 -18.33 -18.93
C ASN A 323 -4.38 -18.37 -20.12
N GLN A 324 -3.27 -17.63 -20.05
CA GLN A 324 -2.21 -17.57 -21.05
C GLN A 324 -2.71 -17.07 -22.42
N ASP A 325 -3.64 -16.10 -22.42
CA ASP A 325 -4.20 -15.51 -23.64
C ASP A 325 -3.52 -14.20 -24.07
N GLY A 326 -2.54 -13.75 -23.30
CA GLY A 326 -1.76 -12.53 -23.52
C GLY A 326 -2.27 -11.29 -22.80
N PHE A 327 -3.36 -11.37 -22.02
CA PHE A 327 -3.90 -10.24 -21.26
C PHE A 327 -3.76 -10.47 -19.76
N GLN A 328 -3.50 -9.41 -18.98
CA GLN A 328 -3.42 -9.55 -17.53
C GLN A 328 -4.81 -9.59 -16.91
N ASP A 329 -5.00 -10.51 -15.96
CA ASP A 329 -6.25 -10.71 -15.25
C ASP A 329 -6.26 -10.06 -13.88
N VAL A 330 -7.46 -9.91 -13.32
CA VAL A 330 -7.69 -9.27 -12.02
C VAL A 330 -8.42 -10.22 -11.08
N ALA A 331 -7.94 -10.29 -9.84
CA ALA A 331 -8.64 -10.93 -8.74
C ALA A 331 -9.23 -9.89 -7.79
N VAL A 332 -10.49 -10.08 -7.37
CA VAL A 332 -11.22 -9.19 -6.46
C VAL A 332 -11.73 -9.98 -5.26
N GLY A 333 -11.39 -9.53 -4.06
CA GLY A 333 -11.84 -10.12 -2.80
C GLY A 333 -13.18 -9.55 -2.31
N ALA A 334 -14.03 -10.44 -1.81
CA ALA A 334 -15.28 -10.15 -1.11
C ALA A 334 -15.29 -10.93 0.23
N PRO A 335 -14.51 -10.47 1.23
CA PRO A 335 -14.21 -11.27 2.42
C PRO A 335 -15.42 -11.51 3.33
N PHE A 336 -16.51 -10.74 3.17
CA PHE A 336 -17.70 -10.87 4.00
C PHE A 336 -18.87 -11.57 3.29
N GLU A 337 -18.64 -12.10 2.08
CA GLU A 337 -19.64 -12.92 1.39
C GLU A 337 -19.55 -14.38 1.82
N GLY A 338 -20.43 -14.80 2.74
CA GLY A 338 -20.40 -16.17 3.28
C GLY A 338 -19.07 -16.46 4.01
N PRO A 339 -18.31 -17.49 3.63
CA PRO A 339 -16.97 -17.75 4.19
C PRO A 339 -15.88 -16.78 3.66
N GLY A 340 -16.25 -15.86 2.76
CA GLY A 340 -15.34 -15.04 1.97
C GLY A 340 -15.16 -15.65 0.58
N LYS A 341 -15.20 -14.79 -0.46
CA LYS A 341 -15.05 -15.21 -1.85
C LYS A 341 -13.98 -14.41 -2.58
N VAL A 342 -13.43 -14.99 -3.64
CA VAL A 342 -12.56 -14.29 -4.59
C VAL A 342 -13.09 -14.45 -5.99
N TYR A 343 -13.28 -13.33 -6.68
CA TYR A 343 -13.75 -13.29 -8.06
C TYR A 343 -12.56 -13.10 -9.00
N ILE A 344 -12.45 -13.97 -10.00
CA ILE A 344 -11.44 -13.88 -11.06
C ILE A 344 -12.09 -13.31 -12.31
N TYR A 345 -11.53 -12.22 -12.83
CA TYR A 345 -11.97 -11.55 -14.04
C TYR A 345 -10.87 -11.66 -15.09
N HIS A 346 -11.23 -12.23 -16.25
CA HIS A 346 -10.33 -12.21 -17.40
C HIS A 346 -10.42 -10.90 -18.15
N SER A 347 -9.35 -10.55 -18.84
CA SER A 347 -9.27 -9.38 -19.70
C SER A 347 -9.27 -9.73 -21.19
N SER A 348 -9.16 -8.72 -22.04
CA SER A 348 -9.19 -8.84 -23.50
C SER A 348 -8.61 -7.57 -24.12
N ALA A 349 -8.45 -7.52 -25.44
CA ALA A 349 -8.03 -6.30 -26.14
C ALA A 349 -8.96 -5.09 -25.91
N GLN A 350 -10.20 -5.30 -25.44
CA GLN A 350 -11.14 -4.23 -25.08
C GLN A 350 -11.06 -3.84 -23.58
N GLY A 351 -10.16 -4.45 -22.81
CA GLY A 351 -10.03 -4.30 -21.36
C GLY A 351 -10.71 -5.43 -20.57
N LEU A 352 -10.98 -5.16 -19.29
CA LEU A 352 -11.53 -6.13 -18.35
C LEU A 352 -12.95 -6.56 -18.72
N LEU A 353 -13.23 -7.86 -18.68
CA LEU A 353 -14.57 -8.38 -18.94
C LEU A 353 -15.49 -8.14 -17.73
N PRO A 354 -16.77 -7.78 -17.93
CA PRO A 354 -17.66 -7.39 -16.83
C PRO A 354 -18.16 -8.55 -15.97
N ARG A 355 -17.99 -9.81 -16.43
CA ARG A 355 -18.45 -11.00 -15.71
C ARG A 355 -17.26 -11.79 -15.19
N PRO A 356 -17.28 -12.22 -13.92
CA PRO A 356 -16.25 -13.08 -13.39
C PRO A 356 -16.28 -14.42 -14.12
N ARG A 357 -15.10 -14.96 -14.38
CA ARG A 357 -14.90 -16.25 -15.04
C ARG A 357 -14.86 -17.39 -14.04
N GLN A 358 -14.41 -17.09 -12.83
CA GLN A 358 -14.40 -18.02 -11.71
C GLN A 358 -14.69 -17.28 -10.41
N VAL A 359 -15.33 -17.98 -9.48
CA VAL A 359 -15.51 -17.55 -8.09
C VAL A 359 -14.95 -18.66 -7.21
N LEU A 360 -13.98 -18.32 -6.37
CA LEU A 360 -13.36 -19.20 -5.39
C LEU A 360 -14.09 -19.15 -4.06
#